data_AF-A0A9Q9BQF2-F1
#
_entry.id   AF-A0A9Q9BQF2-F1
#
_cell.length_a   1.000
_cell.length_b   1.000
_cell.length_c   1.000
_cell.angle_alpha   90.00
_cell.angle_beta   90.00
_cell.angle_gamma   90.00
#
_symmetry.space_group_name_H-M   'P 1'
#
loop_
_entity.id
_entity.type
_entity.pdbx_description
1 polymer ?
#
loop_
_entity_poly.entity_id
_entity_poly.type
_entity_poly.pdbx_seq_one_letter_code
_entity_poly.pdbx_strand_id
1 'polypeptide(L)'
;MFNRKERLQLIETYGREDALARYTAEAELITAEELKRYRAELISDFHHHCAVDDATCFIDYCYTHHTDNFDDIVDWLHTLRAIQRQIEG
;
A
#
# COMPACT_ATOMS: atom_id res chain seq x y z
N MET A 1 6.58 -1.98 -13.07
CA MET A 1 5.80 -2.67 -12.03
C MET A 1 6.54 -2.50 -10.71
N PHE A 2 5.90 -1.98 -9.68
CA PHE A 2 6.52 -1.74 -8.37
C PHE A 2 6.66 -3.06 -7.62
N ASN A 3 7.85 -3.36 -7.10
CA ASN A 3 8.01 -4.49 -6.18
C ASN A 3 7.44 -4.13 -4.79
N ARG A 4 7.17 -5.14 -3.95
CA ARG A 4 6.54 -4.93 -2.64
C ARG A 4 7.30 -3.95 -1.75
N LYS A 5 8.63 -4.05 -1.69
CA LYS A 5 9.45 -3.13 -0.91
C LYS A 5 9.32 -1.69 -1.40
N GLU A 6 9.35 -1.47 -2.71
CA GLU A 6 9.16 -0.15 -3.30
C GLU A 6 7.79 0.43 -2.98
N ARG A 7 6.72 -0.38 -3.07
CA ARG A 7 5.36 0.08 -2.73
C ARG A 7 5.26 0.54 -1.28
N LEU A 8 5.68 -0.31 -0.34
CA LEU A 8 5.60 0.01 1.09
C LEU A 8 6.40 1.27 1.43
N GLN A 9 7.62 1.40 0.87
CA GLN A 9 8.45 2.58 1.09
C GLN A 9 7.82 3.86 0.51
N LEU A 10 7.25 3.79 -0.70
CA LEU A 10 6.57 4.93 -1.32
C LEU A 10 5.35 5.36 -0.50
N ILE A 11 4.53 4.41 -0.07
CA ILE A 11 3.34 4.67 0.75
C ILE A 11 3.74 5.30 2.08
N GLU A 12 4.70 4.71 2.78
CA GLU A 12 5.15 5.20 4.09
C GLU A 12 5.74 6.61 4.01
N THR A 13 6.51 6.91 2.97
CA THR A 13 7.26 8.17 2.86
C THR A 13 6.43 9.30 2.27
N TYR A 14 5.55 9.00 1.29
CA TYR A 14 4.87 10.02 0.49
C TYR A 14 3.35 9.87 0.43
N GLY A 15 2.80 8.72 0.79
CA GLY A 15 1.41 8.38 0.51
C GLY A 15 0.55 8.05 1.72
N ARG A 16 1.01 8.31 2.94
CA ARG A 16 0.34 7.79 4.15
C ARG A 16 -1.08 8.32 4.34
N GLU A 17 -1.28 9.62 4.15
CA GLU A 17 -2.59 10.26 4.30
C GLU A 17 -3.56 9.78 3.21
N ASP A 18 -3.10 9.71 1.95
CA ASP A 18 -3.89 9.19 0.84
C ASP A 18 -4.24 7.71 1.01
N ALA A 19 -3.31 6.89 1.51
CA ALA A 19 -3.56 5.48 1.80
C ALA A 19 -4.66 5.32 2.84
N LEU A 20 -4.67 6.16 3.88
CA LEU A 20 -5.73 6.16 4.89
C LEU A 20 -7.07 6.59 4.31
N ALA A 21 -7.09 7.62 3.46
CA ALA A 21 -8.31 8.08 2.80
C ALA A 21 -8.91 6.99 1.90
N ARG A 22 -8.07 6.32 1.10
CA ARG A 22 -8.46 5.17 0.26
C ARG A 22 -8.97 4.01 1.09
N TYR A 23 -8.24 3.62 2.14
CA TYR A 23 -8.71 2.57 3.05
C TYR A 23 -10.07 2.90 3.66
N THR A 24 -10.27 4.14 4.10
CA THR A 24 -11.56 4.57 4.68
C THR A 24 -12.70 4.51 3.66
N ALA A 25 -12.42 4.83 2.40
CA ALA A 25 -13.41 4.85 1.33
C ALA A 25 -13.71 3.46 0.75
N GLU A 26 -12.73 2.56 0.75
CA GLU A 26 -12.75 1.32 -0.05
C GLU A 26 -12.52 0.06 0.81
N ALA A 27 -12.54 0.17 2.14
CA ALA A 27 -12.33 -0.95 3.05
C ALA A 27 -13.27 -2.14 2.80
N GLU A 28 -14.45 -1.91 2.21
CA GLU A 28 -15.41 -2.97 1.88
C GLU A 28 -14.91 -3.97 0.82
N LEU A 29 -13.85 -3.64 0.07
CA LEU A 29 -13.22 -4.53 -0.90
C LEU A 29 -12.49 -5.71 -0.27
N ILE A 30 -12.26 -5.70 1.04
CA ILE A 30 -11.63 -6.79 1.77
C ILE A 30 -12.29 -6.99 3.12
N THR A 31 -12.45 -8.24 3.56
CA THR A 31 -12.92 -8.49 4.92
C THR A 31 -11.82 -8.19 5.95
N ALA A 32 -12.21 -7.82 7.16
CA ALA A 32 -11.26 -7.60 8.25
C ALA A 32 -10.41 -8.86 8.56
N GLU A 33 -10.97 -10.05 8.36
CA GLU A 33 -10.26 -11.32 8.55
C GLU A 33 -9.18 -11.56 7.48
N GLU A 34 -9.50 -11.28 6.21
CA GLU A 34 -8.53 -11.36 5.10
C GLU A 34 -7.41 -10.35 5.28
N LEU A 35 -7.75 -9.10 5.63
CA LEU A 35 -6.75 -8.06 5.87
C LEU A 35 -5.83 -8.44 7.02
N LYS A 36 -6.38 -8.97 8.12
CA LYS A 36 -5.60 -9.44 9.28
C LYS A 36 -4.67 -10.59 8.92
N ARG A 37 -5.13 -11.56 8.12
CA ARG A 37 -4.31 -12.68 7.65
C ARG A 37 -3.18 -12.18 6.76
N TYR A 38 -3.50 -11.36 5.77
CA TYR A 38 -2.51 -10.80 4.86
C TYR A 38 -1.47 -9.94 5.59
N ARG A 39 -1.91 -9.14 6.58
CA ARG A 39 -1.01 -8.36 7.43
C ARG A 39 -0.03 -9.25 8.20
N ALA A 40 -0.48 -10.38 8.72
CA ALA A 40 0.39 -11.32 9.42
C ALA A 40 1.45 -11.92 8.48
N GLU A 41 1.06 -12.28 7.26
CA GLU A 41 1.99 -12.74 6.22
C GLU A 41 3.00 -11.65 5.85
N LEU A 42 2.52 -10.43 5.64
CA LEU A 42 3.33 -9.26 5.28
C LEU A 42 4.37 -8.91 6.36
N ILE A 43 3.99 -8.97 7.64
CA ILE A 43 4.90 -8.75 8.77
C ILE A 43 5.92 -9.88 8.89
N SER A 44 5.53 -11.13 8.62
CA SER A 44 6.45 -12.27 8.63
C SER A 44 7.51 -12.15 7.54
N ASP A 45 7.16 -11.64 6.37
CA ASP A 45 8.09 -11.41 5.26
C ASP A 45 9.00 -10.20 5.48
N PHE A 46 8.51 -9.17 6.19
CA PHE A 46 9.26 -7.95 6.51
C PHE A 46 9.78 -7.98 7.94
N HIS A 47 10.92 -8.64 8.14
CA HIS A 47 11.73 -8.43 9.33
C HIS A 47 12.22 -6.96 9.37
N HIS A 48 11.56 -6.13 10.18
CA HIS A 48 12.15 -5.07 11.03
C HIS A 48 11.99 -3.56 10.77
N HIS A 49 11.35 -3.00 9.73
CA HIS A 49 11.40 -1.52 9.62
C HIS A 49 10.14 -0.71 9.28
N CYS A 50 9.05 -1.32 8.83
CA CYS A 50 7.82 -0.56 8.56
C CYS A 50 6.73 -0.95 9.55
N ALA A 51 6.19 0.02 10.28
CA ALA A 51 4.91 -0.19 10.96
C ALA A 51 3.84 -0.31 9.88
N VAL A 52 3.57 -1.53 9.41
CA VAL A 52 2.50 -1.79 8.45
C VAL A 52 1.17 -1.56 9.18
N ASP A 53 0.62 -0.38 8.98
CA ASP A 53 -0.74 -0.04 9.37
C ASP A 53 -1.75 -0.68 8.40
N ASP A 54 -3.02 -0.71 8.81
CA ASP A 54 -4.07 -1.39 8.06
C ASP A 54 -4.29 -0.75 6.68
N ALA A 55 -4.08 0.57 6.56
CA ALA A 55 -4.17 1.29 5.30
C ALA A 55 -3.07 0.88 4.31
N THR A 56 -1.81 0.84 4.77
CA THR A 56 -0.69 0.37 3.94
C THR A 56 -0.88 -1.10 3.54
N CYS A 57 -1.34 -1.92 4.48
CA CYS A 57 -1.63 -3.33 4.25
C CYS A 57 -2.74 -3.52 3.20
N PHE A 58 -3.81 -2.72 3.29
CA PHE A 58 -4.92 -2.73 2.35
C PHE A 58 -4.45 -2.41 0.93
N ILE A 59 -3.68 -1.33 0.76
CA ILE A 59 -3.19 -0.95 -0.56
C ILE A 59 -2.26 -2.02 -1.15
N ASP A 60 -1.36 -2.58 -0.35
CA ASP A 60 -0.49 -3.67 -0.83
C ASP A 60 -1.28 -4.94 -1.21
N TYR A 61 -2.34 -5.25 -0.47
CA TYR A 61 -3.24 -6.35 -0.78
C TYR A 61 -3.93 -6.11 -2.12
N CYS A 62 -4.57 -4.95 -2.30
CA CYS A 62 -5.29 -4.58 -3.51
C CYS A 62 -4.38 -4.61 -4.74
N TYR A 63 -3.16 -4.10 -4.61
CA TYR A 63 -2.14 -4.19 -5.66
C TYR A 63 -1.75 -5.64 -5.96
N THR A 64 -1.53 -6.47 -4.93
CA THR A 64 -1.06 -7.85 -5.10
C THR A 64 -2.13 -8.76 -5.72
N HIS A 65 -3.39 -8.57 -5.32
CA HIS A 65 -4.51 -9.39 -5.75
C HIS A 65 -5.26 -8.83 -6.96
N HIS A 66 -4.85 -7.66 -7.47
CA HIS A 66 -5.50 -6.98 -8.60
C HIS A 66 -7.00 -6.81 -8.38
N THR A 67 -7.38 -6.25 -7.23
CA THR A 67 -8.78 -5.90 -6.92
C THR A 67 -9.32 -4.84 -7.86
N ASP A 68 -10.61 -4.53 -7.78
CA ASP A 68 -11.30 -3.62 -8.70
C ASP A 68 -10.66 -2.22 -8.81
N ASN A 69 -9.98 -1.75 -7.76
CA ASN A 69 -9.27 -0.48 -7.71
C ASN A 69 -7.77 -0.57 -8.09
N PHE A 70 -7.33 -1.68 -8.70
CA PHE A 70 -5.93 -1.93 -9.01
C PHE A 70 -5.30 -0.83 -9.88
N ASP A 71 -5.96 -0.46 -10.98
CA ASP A 71 -5.43 0.54 -11.91
C ASP A 71 -5.26 1.91 -11.22
N ASP A 72 -6.22 2.30 -10.38
CA ASP A 72 -6.17 3.54 -9.59
C ASP A 72 -5.03 3.53 -8.57
N ILE A 73 -4.69 2.36 -8.00
CA ILE A 73 -3.54 2.20 -7.10
C ILE A 73 -2.23 2.28 -7.88
N VAL A 74 -2.16 1.68 -9.06
CA VAL A 74 -0.97 1.74 -9.93
C VAL A 74 -0.64 3.18 -10.31
N ASP A 75 -1.62 3.93 -10.78
CA ASP A 75 -1.46 5.35 -11.17
C ASP A 75 -1.06 6.22 -9.97
N TRP A 76 -1.62 5.94 -8.81
CA TRP A 76 -1.24 6.62 -7.58
C TRP A 76 0.20 6.29 -7.14
N LEU A 77 0.64 5.04 -7.20
CA LEU A 77 2.04 4.68 -6.93
C LEU A 77 3.01 5.35 -7.90
N HIS A 78 2.63 5.51 -9.18
CA HIS A 78 3.39 6.29 -10.15
C HIS A 78 3.47 7.77 -9.77
N THR A 79 2.40 8.34 -9.23
CA THR A 79 2.38 9.70 -8.70
C THR A 79 3.33 9.85 -7.51
N LEU A 80 3.29 8.93 -6.54
CA LEU A 80 4.23 8.91 -5.41
C LEU A 80 5.69 8.82 -5.87
N ARG A 81 5.96 7.98 -6.89
CA ARG A 81 7.30 7.84 -7.46
C ARG A 81 7.76 9.10 -8.17
N ALA A 82 6.87 9.85 -8.80
CA ALA A 82 7.19 11.14 -9.40
C ALA A 82 7.55 12.17 -8.33
N ILE A 83 6.81 12.22 -7.22
CA ILE A 83 7.10 13.08 -6.05
C ILE A 83 8.48 12.76 -5.49
N GLN A 84 8.78 11.48 -5.24
CA GLN A 84 10.09 11.05 -4.76
C GLN A 84 11.23 11.58 -5.64
N ARG A 85 11.09 11.44 -6.96
CA ARG A 85 12.10 11.91 -7.93
C ARG A 85 12.28 13.43 -7.95
N GLN A 86 11.23 14.19 -7.62
CA GLN A 86 11.32 15.65 -7.54
C GLN A 86 11.98 16.14 -6.25
N ILE A 87 11.86 15.38 -5.17
CA ILE A 87 12.44 15.74 -3.86
C ILE A 87 13.89 15.27 -3.75
N GLU A 88 14.19 14.07 -4.25
CA GLU A 88 15.52 13.45 -4.15
C GLU A 88 16.42 13.70 -5.37
N GLY A 89 15.88 14.25 -6.46
CA GLY A 89 16.60 14.55 -7.71
C GLY A 89 17.06 16.00 -7.78
#